data_AF-J4KQ14-F1
#
_entry.id   AF-J4KQ14-F1
#
_cell.length_a   1.000
_cell.length_b   1.000
_cell.length_c   1.000
_cell.angle_alpha   90.00
_cell.angle_beta   90.00
_cell.angle_gamma   90.00
#
_symmetry.space_group_name_H-M   'P 1'
#
loop_
_entity.id
_entity.type
_entity.pdbx_description
1 polymer ?
#
loop_
_entity_poly.entity_id
_entity_poly.type
_entity_poly.pdbx_seq_one_letter_code
_entity_poly.pdbx_strand_id
1 'polypeptide(L)'
;MQRTMRIPLRLAPRVLRGKVLPLRSIHASAVAGANVAPVVGTGPPPEAPIQRTPNERVERRRKHAEMLKMAKAIRSANDGKKSSSPSSSAGGGGGGGDLSPTRRRFWKDVRVKEVDGALQVLLDARPLRHPNNKEIVRVPLSKPTLATALAIEWDLLTSAQQATQQHLIPLTSLVCRAIDVAADDALGDRATVRAAIAESVMRYLDTDSLLCWAPPAGKLDLRNDAGESLRDVQKRAAEETVGFLATHVWPGVTVKPVLDGHSIFPAEQDEGVRDVVQGWVMGLSAWELAGLERAVLAGKSLVTAARFIAEWSDDAAGLSKAVARETRFSAEEAARVTSLEVDWQTSHWGEVDDTHDVNREDVRRQLGSVVLLVSGASKSS
;
A
#
# COMPACT_ATOMS: atom_id res chain seq x y z
N MET A 1 -19.13 -10.03 95.42
CA MET A 1 -17.65 -10.01 95.54
C MET A 1 -17.06 -10.28 94.17
N GLN A 2 -16.02 -9.49 93.80
CA GLN A 2 -15.05 -9.69 92.71
C GLN A 2 -15.57 -9.46 91.26
N ARG A 3 -15.21 -8.36 90.60
CA ARG A 3 -13.91 -7.87 90.05
C ARG A 3 -13.67 -8.36 88.63
N THR A 4 -13.90 -7.44 87.70
CA THR A 4 -13.49 -7.47 86.30
C THR A 4 -11.99 -7.15 86.16
N MET A 5 -11.26 -7.96 85.39
CA MET A 5 -9.99 -7.57 84.78
C MET A 5 -9.90 -8.07 83.35
N ARG A 6 -9.39 -7.19 82.49
CA ARG A 6 -9.10 -7.39 81.06
C ARG A 6 -7.84 -8.23 80.87
N ILE A 7 -7.78 -8.98 79.77
CA ILE A 7 -6.53 -9.46 79.15
C ILE A 7 -6.66 -9.23 77.63
N PRO A 8 -5.67 -8.63 76.95
CA PRO A 8 -5.64 -8.53 75.50
C PRO A 8 -4.78 -9.65 74.90
N LEU A 9 -5.20 -10.25 73.78
CA LEU A 9 -4.32 -11.09 72.96
C LEU A 9 -4.55 -10.82 71.47
N ARG A 10 -3.45 -10.45 70.80
CA ARG A 10 -3.33 -10.22 69.35
C ARG A 10 -3.44 -11.54 68.59
N LEU A 11 -4.07 -11.50 67.41
CA LEU A 11 -3.87 -12.49 66.35
C LEU A 11 -3.48 -11.77 65.05
N ALA A 12 -2.29 -12.08 64.55
CA ALA A 12 -1.74 -11.63 63.28
C ALA A 12 -2.36 -12.40 62.10
N PRO A 13 -2.38 -11.85 60.87
CA PRO A 13 -3.08 -12.43 59.74
C PRO A 13 -2.26 -13.52 59.05
N ARG A 14 -2.90 -14.65 58.70
CA ARG A 14 -2.32 -15.63 57.76
C ARG A 14 -2.65 -15.20 56.33
N VAL A 15 -1.59 -14.91 55.59
CA VAL A 15 -1.56 -14.70 54.14
C VAL A 15 -1.96 -15.99 53.42
N LEU A 16 -2.99 -15.92 52.58
CA LEU A 16 -3.20 -16.89 51.51
C LEU A 16 -2.93 -16.20 50.17
N ARG A 17 -1.86 -16.67 49.51
CA ARG A 17 -1.48 -16.35 48.14
C ARG A 17 -2.56 -16.89 47.18
N GLY A 18 -3.31 -15.98 46.56
CA GLY A 18 -4.04 -16.23 45.32
C GLY A 18 -3.79 -15.06 44.39
N LYS A 19 -3.26 -15.32 43.18
CA LYS A 19 -3.07 -14.28 42.15
C LYS A 19 -4.45 -13.75 41.73
N VAL A 20 -4.81 -12.56 42.21
CA VAL A 20 -5.95 -11.80 41.69
C VAL A 20 -5.56 -11.29 40.31
N LEU A 21 -6.27 -11.73 39.27
CA LEU A 21 -6.14 -11.18 37.92
C LEU A 21 -6.54 -9.70 37.95
N PRO A 22 -5.81 -8.77 37.31
CA PRO A 22 -6.24 -7.39 37.23
C PRO A 22 -7.45 -7.31 36.29
N LEU A 23 -8.64 -7.12 36.85
CA LEU A 23 -9.78 -6.60 36.10
C LEU A 23 -9.38 -5.23 35.55
N ARG A 24 -9.12 -5.14 34.24
CA ARG A 24 -8.99 -3.86 33.55
C ARG A 24 -10.35 -3.14 33.66
N SER A 25 -10.40 -2.10 34.48
CA SER A 25 -11.50 -1.13 34.51
C SER A 25 -11.58 -0.44 33.14
N ILE A 26 -12.63 -0.73 32.39
CA ILE A 26 -12.91 -0.09 31.11
C ILE A 26 -13.48 1.30 31.44
N HIS A 27 -12.66 2.33 31.24
CA HIS A 27 -12.99 3.77 31.18
C HIS A 27 -14.05 4.32 32.15
N ALA A 28 -13.62 5.09 33.15
CA ALA A 28 -14.47 6.04 33.87
C ALA A 28 -14.28 7.45 33.28
N SER A 29 -14.89 7.72 32.12
CA SER A 29 -15.05 9.10 31.65
C SER A 29 -16.29 9.68 32.32
N ALA A 30 -16.17 10.87 32.92
CA ALA A 30 -17.31 11.59 33.47
C ALA A 30 -18.33 11.87 32.35
N VAL A 31 -19.62 11.62 32.61
CA VAL A 31 -20.70 11.84 31.64
C VAL A 31 -20.89 13.34 31.48
N ALA A 32 -20.27 13.92 30.45
CA ALA A 32 -20.61 15.27 30.00
C ALA A 32 -21.87 15.20 29.14
N GLY A 33 -22.91 15.95 29.52
CA GLY A 33 -24.12 16.09 28.71
C GLY A 33 -23.81 16.79 27.38
N ALA A 34 -24.45 16.34 26.30
CA ALA A 34 -24.27 16.93 24.99
C ALA A 34 -24.75 18.40 24.99
N ASN A 35 -23.87 19.34 24.64
CA ASN A 35 -24.22 20.74 24.44
C ASN A 35 -24.64 20.94 22.98
N VAL A 36 -25.91 21.23 22.74
CA VAL A 36 -26.47 21.38 21.38
C VAL A 36 -26.52 22.87 21.04
N ALA A 37 -25.83 23.26 19.97
CA ALA A 37 -25.91 24.62 19.45
C ALA A 37 -27.33 24.91 18.90
N PRO A 38 -27.94 26.06 19.21
CA PRO A 38 -29.37 26.33 18.96
C PRO A 38 -29.76 26.49 17.48
N VAL A 39 -28.81 26.39 16.54
CA VAL A 39 -29.02 26.73 15.10
C VAL A 39 -29.42 25.52 14.25
N VAL A 40 -29.31 24.29 14.74
CA VAL A 40 -29.66 23.09 13.95
C VAL A 40 -30.98 22.54 14.45
N GLY A 41 -32.02 22.63 13.60
CA GLY A 41 -33.35 22.10 13.88
C GLY A 41 -33.27 20.66 14.39
N THR A 42 -33.87 20.41 15.55
CA THR A 42 -33.87 19.09 16.19
C THR A 42 -34.69 18.13 15.35
N GLY A 43 -34.02 17.31 14.53
CA GLY A 43 -34.58 16.04 14.12
C GLY A 43 -34.98 15.22 15.35
N PRO A 44 -35.94 14.29 15.23
CA PRO A 44 -36.34 13.45 16.36
C PRO A 44 -35.09 12.82 17.00
N PRO A 45 -35.02 12.78 18.34
CA PRO A 45 -33.88 12.19 19.03
C PRO A 45 -33.63 10.77 18.50
N PRO A 46 -32.38 10.37 18.28
CA PRO A 46 -32.09 9.02 17.80
C PRO A 46 -32.73 8.01 18.75
N GLU A 47 -33.39 6.99 18.19
CA GLU A 47 -34.03 5.95 18.99
C GLU A 47 -33.05 5.36 20.00
N ALA A 48 -33.53 5.19 21.24
CA ALA A 48 -32.73 4.64 22.32
C ALA A 48 -32.13 3.28 21.91
N PRO A 49 -30.84 3.03 22.18
CA PRO A 49 -30.20 1.77 21.79
C PRO A 49 -30.90 0.59 22.45
N ILE A 50 -31.67 -0.14 21.66
CA ILE A 50 -32.34 -1.38 22.08
C ILE A 50 -31.25 -2.39 22.45
N GLN A 51 -31.42 -3.11 23.57
CA GLN A 51 -30.56 -4.24 23.91
C GLN A 51 -30.78 -5.36 22.88
N ARG A 52 -29.89 -5.39 21.88
CA ARG A 52 -29.98 -6.33 20.75
C ARG A 52 -29.58 -7.73 21.20
N THR A 53 -30.37 -8.71 20.81
CA THR A 53 -30.03 -10.12 21.04
C THR A 53 -28.78 -10.50 20.22
N PRO A 54 -27.96 -11.46 20.69
CA PRO A 54 -26.77 -11.91 19.94
C PRO A 54 -27.09 -12.38 18.51
N ASN A 55 -28.30 -12.93 18.30
CA ASN A 55 -28.77 -13.44 17.01
C ASN A 55 -29.03 -12.35 15.97
N GLU A 56 -29.55 -11.18 16.36
CA GLU A 56 -29.81 -10.07 15.43
C GLU A 56 -28.53 -9.57 14.73
N ARG A 57 -27.38 -9.61 15.43
CA ARG A 57 -26.09 -9.26 14.84
C ARG A 57 -25.68 -10.25 13.75
N VAL A 58 -25.92 -11.54 13.98
CA VAL A 58 -25.62 -12.62 13.03
C VAL A 58 -26.55 -12.53 11.82
N GLU A 59 -27.85 -12.35 12.04
CA GLU A 59 -28.83 -12.19 10.97
C GLU A 59 -28.56 -10.96 10.10
N ARG A 60 -28.19 -9.82 10.71
CA ARG A 60 -27.82 -8.62 9.95
C ARG A 60 -26.58 -8.87 9.09
N ARG A 61 -25.55 -9.52 9.63
CA ARG A 61 -24.35 -9.90 8.87
C ARG A 61 -24.68 -10.84 7.71
N ARG A 62 -25.61 -11.79 7.92
CA ARG A 62 -26.10 -12.69 6.89
C ARG A 62 -26.85 -11.95 5.79
N LYS A 63 -27.79 -11.07 6.14
CA LYS A 63 -28.53 -10.22 5.18
C LYS A 63 -27.58 -9.34 4.37
N HIS A 64 -26.59 -8.73 5.02
CA HIS A 64 -25.60 -7.90 4.34
C HIS A 64 -24.73 -8.72 3.38
N ALA A 65 -24.30 -9.93 3.77
CA ALA A 65 -23.58 -10.84 2.90
C ALA A 65 -24.43 -11.32 1.70
N GLU A 66 -25.72 -11.58 1.90
CA GLU A 66 -26.66 -11.92 0.81
C GLU A 66 -26.84 -10.76 -0.16
N MET A 67 -26.97 -9.52 0.35
CA MET A 67 -27.06 -8.31 -0.47
C MET A 67 -25.79 -8.11 -1.32
N LEU A 68 -24.60 -8.32 -0.73
CA LEU A 68 -23.32 -8.27 -1.47
C LEU A 68 -23.25 -9.33 -2.57
N LYS A 69 -23.73 -10.54 -2.31
CA LYS A 69 -23.82 -11.62 -3.32
C LYS A 69 -24.75 -11.25 -4.47
N MET A 70 -25.92 -10.67 -4.17
CA MET A 70 -26.84 -10.18 -5.21
C MET A 70 -26.21 -9.05 -6.04
N ALA A 71 -25.57 -8.07 -5.41
CA ALA A 71 -24.90 -6.97 -6.09
C ALA A 71 -23.77 -7.47 -7.02
N LYS A 72 -23.05 -8.52 -6.62
CA LYS A 72 -22.02 -9.17 -7.43
C LYS A 72 -22.62 -9.88 -8.65
N ALA A 73 -23.73 -10.61 -8.48
CA ALA A 73 -24.43 -11.26 -9.59
C ALA A 73 -24.93 -10.25 -10.63
N ILE A 74 -25.47 -9.11 -10.18
CA ILE A 74 -25.92 -8.01 -11.06
C ILE A 74 -24.75 -7.43 -11.85
N ARG A 75 -23.60 -7.16 -11.20
CA ARG A 75 -22.39 -6.66 -11.87
C ARG A 75 -21.87 -7.63 -12.94
N SER A 76 -21.75 -8.91 -12.62
CA SER A 76 -21.36 -9.93 -13.59
C SER A 76 -22.33 -10.05 -14.77
N ALA A 77 -23.63 -9.90 -14.54
CA ALA A 77 -24.62 -9.90 -15.63
C ALA A 77 -24.50 -8.67 -16.54
N ASN A 78 -24.23 -7.49 -15.98
CA ASN A 78 -24.03 -6.26 -16.76
C ASN A 78 -22.76 -6.30 -17.62
N ASP A 79 -21.65 -6.82 -17.10
CA ASP A 79 -20.41 -6.96 -17.90
C ASP A 79 -20.54 -8.06 -18.98
N GLY A 80 -21.33 -9.10 -18.70
CA GLY A 80 -21.76 -10.06 -19.72
C GLY A 80 -22.59 -9.42 -20.84
N LYS A 81 -23.36 -8.36 -20.56
CA LYS A 81 -24.10 -7.60 -21.58
C LYS A 81 -23.23 -6.56 -22.31
N LYS A 82 -22.32 -5.86 -21.62
CA LYS A 82 -21.41 -4.88 -22.27
C LYS A 82 -20.42 -5.53 -23.24
N SER A 83 -19.97 -6.75 -22.95
CA SER A 83 -19.17 -7.55 -23.90
C SER A 83 -19.96 -8.07 -25.11
N SER A 84 -21.28 -7.87 -25.14
CA SER A 84 -22.17 -8.21 -26.26
C SER A 84 -22.60 -7.00 -27.11
N SER A 85 -22.13 -5.79 -26.81
CA SER A 85 -22.34 -4.63 -27.68
C SER A 85 -21.48 -4.78 -28.95
N PRO A 86 -22.07 -4.75 -30.16
CA PRO A 86 -21.30 -4.83 -31.39
C PRO A 86 -20.49 -3.55 -31.56
N SER A 87 -19.18 -3.68 -31.78
CA SER A 87 -18.42 -2.61 -32.42
C SER A 87 -19.09 -2.30 -33.75
N SER A 88 -19.46 -1.04 -33.94
CA SER A 88 -20.04 -0.52 -35.17
C SER A 88 -19.03 -0.64 -36.34
N SER A 89 -19.07 -1.76 -37.05
CA SER A 89 -18.60 -1.89 -38.42
C SER A 89 -19.56 -2.80 -39.15
N ALA A 90 -20.24 -2.22 -40.15
CA ALA A 90 -21.32 -2.81 -40.93
C ALA A 90 -20.95 -4.15 -41.60
N GLY A 91 -21.91 -5.06 -41.68
CA GLY A 91 -21.85 -6.26 -42.51
C GLY A 91 -22.72 -7.40 -41.97
N GLY A 92 -23.82 -7.71 -42.68
CA GLY A 92 -24.88 -8.62 -42.26
C GLY A 92 -24.49 -10.05 -41.86
N GLY A 93 -25.37 -10.68 -41.09
CA GLY A 93 -25.36 -12.12 -40.84
C GLY A 93 -25.89 -12.47 -39.45
N GLY A 94 -27.15 -12.90 -39.38
CA GLY A 94 -27.79 -13.37 -38.15
C GLY A 94 -27.07 -14.58 -37.55
N GLY A 95 -26.61 -14.42 -36.33
CA GLY A 95 -26.10 -15.49 -35.47
C GLY A 95 -25.95 -14.94 -34.06
N GLY A 96 -26.84 -15.35 -33.15
CA GLY A 96 -26.73 -15.03 -31.73
C GLY A 96 -25.46 -15.66 -31.17
N GLY A 97 -24.37 -14.90 -31.17
CA GLY A 97 -23.09 -15.32 -30.64
C GLY A 97 -23.15 -15.40 -29.12
N ASP A 98 -23.38 -16.60 -28.60
CA ASP A 98 -23.09 -16.91 -27.20
C ASP A 98 -21.62 -16.58 -26.93
N LEU A 99 -21.38 -15.67 -25.98
CA LEU A 99 -20.03 -15.35 -25.53
C LEU A 99 -19.29 -16.64 -25.21
N SER A 100 -18.06 -16.81 -25.73
CA SER A 100 -17.25 -17.97 -25.41
C SER A 100 -17.21 -18.17 -23.89
N PRO A 101 -17.44 -19.40 -23.36
CA PRO A 101 -17.50 -19.67 -21.92
C PRO A 101 -16.26 -19.19 -21.15
N THR A 102 -15.16 -19.00 -21.87
CA THR A 102 -13.85 -18.52 -21.41
C THR A 102 -13.80 -17.03 -21.05
N ARG A 103 -14.77 -16.21 -21.47
CA ARG A 103 -14.81 -14.78 -21.10
C ARG A 103 -15.55 -14.52 -19.80
N ARG A 104 -16.52 -15.37 -19.44
CA ARG A 104 -17.30 -15.24 -18.21
C ARG A 104 -16.47 -15.66 -17.00
N ARG A 105 -16.74 -15.06 -15.83
CA ARG A 105 -16.11 -15.48 -14.57
C ARG A 105 -16.46 -16.94 -14.30
N PHE A 106 -15.45 -17.80 -14.21
CA PHE A 106 -15.62 -19.24 -14.03
C PHE A 106 -15.46 -19.70 -12.57
N TRP A 107 -15.19 -18.78 -11.63
CA TRP A 107 -15.01 -19.06 -10.20
C TRP A 107 -16.05 -18.33 -9.34
N LYS A 108 -16.46 -18.93 -8.22
CA LYS A 108 -17.42 -18.33 -7.28
C LYS A 108 -16.72 -17.77 -6.06
N ASP A 109 -15.89 -18.59 -5.42
CA ASP A 109 -15.23 -18.29 -4.16
C ASP A 109 -13.72 -18.12 -4.37
N VAL A 110 -13.13 -17.16 -3.66
CA VAL A 110 -11.68 -16.97 -3.63
C VAL A 110 -11.20 -17.11 -2.20
N ARG A 111 -10.19 -17.95 -1.96
CA ARG A 111 -9.66 -18.21 -0.62
C ARG A 111 -8.14 -18.36 -0.61
N VAL A 112 -7.52 -17.97 0.49
CA VAL A 112 -6.09 -18.21 0.72
C VAL A 112 -5.92 -19.52 1.47
N LYS A 113 -4.98 -20.36 1.04
CA LYS A 113 -4.62 -21.61 1.72
C LYS A 113 -3.10 -21.74 1.80
N GLU A 114 -2.61 -22.21 2.94
CA GLU A 114 -1.24 -22.66 3.08
C GLU A 114 -1.07 -24.05 2.45
N VAL A 115 -0.12 -24.16 1.52
CA VAL A 115 0.20 -25.38 0.77
C VAL A 115 1.72 -25.45 0.56
N ASP A 116 2.33 -26.52 1.06
CA ASP A 116 3.77 -26.80 0.94
C ASP A 116 4.68 -25.67 1.44
N GLY A 117 4.30 -25.04 2.56
CA GLY A 117 5.06 -23.94 3.16
C GLY A 117 4.97 -22.61 2.40
N ALA A 118 3.93 -22.42 1.57
CA ALA A 118 3.62 -21.15 0.91
C ALA A 118 2.13 -20.86 0.94
N LEU A 119 1.76 -19.58 0.89
CA LEU A 119 0.38 -19.14 0.73
C LEU A 119 0.01 -19.16 -0.76
N GLN A 120 -1.12 -19.79 -1.07
CA GLN A 120 -1.68 -19.86 -2.41
C GLN A 120 -3.09 -19.29 -2.41
N VAL A 121 -3.42 -18.53 -3.45
CA VAL A 121 -4.80 -18.09 -3.72
C VAL A 121 -5.48 -19.17 -4.55
N LEU A 122 -6.62 -19.65 -4.07
CA LEU A 122 -7.45 -20.64 -4.74
C LEU A 122 -8.72 -19.97 -5.29
N LEU A 123 -8.96 -20.16 -6.58
CA LEU A 123 -10.21 -19.87 -7.27
C LEU A 123 -11.07 -21.14 -7.23
N ASP A 124 -12.11 -21.14 -6.40
CA ASP A 124 -12.81 -22.34 -5.95
C ASP A 124 -11.82 -23.40 -5.43
N ALA A 125 -11.56 -24.46 -6.18
CA ALA A 125 -10.61 -25.51 -5.82
C ALA A 125 -9.25 -25.40 -6.55
N ARG A 126 -9.10 -24.47 -7.50
CA ARG A 126 -7.94 -24.40 -8.40
C ARG A 126 -6.97 -23.29 -7.96
N PRO A 127 -5.66 -23.55 -7.94
CA PRO A 127 -4.69 -22.52 -7.60
C PRO A 127 -4.59 -21.46 -8.70
N LEU A 128 -4.38 -20.22 -8.27
CA LEU A 128 -4.02 -19.11 -9.14
C LEU A 128 -2.67 -19.40 -9.80
N ARG A 129 -2.61 -19.17 -11.12
CA ARG A 129 -1.44 -19.45 -11.94
C ARG A 129 -0.89 -18.18 -12.56
N HIS A 130 0.43 -18.18 -12.71
CA HIS A 130 1.17 -17.16 -13.40
C HIS A 130 0.71 -17.07 -14.88
N PRO A 131 0.49 -15.86 -15.42
CA PRO A 131 -0.05 -15.69 -16.78
C PRO A 131 0.80 -16.35 -17.87
N ASN A 132 2.14 -16.23 -17.78
CA ASN A 132 3.06 -16.66 -18.83
C ASN A 132 3.47 -18.14 -18.71
N ASN A 133 4.19 -18.52 -17.64
CA ASN A 133 4.70 -19.89 -17.45
C ASN A 133 3.69 -20.91 -16.89
N LYS A 134 2.47 -20.48 -16.50
CA LYS A 134 1.40 -21.32 -15.91
C LYS A 134 1.74 -21.98 -14.57
N GLU A 135 2.86 -21.62 -13.94
CA GLU A 135 3.21 -22.09 -12.61
C GLU A 135 2.24 -21.54 -11.56
N ILE A 136 2.16 -22.23 -10.42
CA ILE A 136 1.29 -21.78 -9.32
C ILE A 136 1.93 -20.56 -8.66
N VAL A 137 1.15 -19.51 -8.44
CA VAL A 137 1.62 -18.33 -7.70
C VAL A 137 1.76 -18.69 -6.22
N ARG A 138 2.99 -18.69 -5.72
CA ARG A 138 3.34 -19.03 -4.34
C ARG A 138 3.83 -17.77 -3.61
N VAL A 139 3.08 -17.34 -2.59
CA VAL A 139 3.43 -16.18 -1.76
C VAL A 139 4.10 -16.68 -0.46
N PRO A 140 5.18 -16.05 0.02
CA PRO A 140 5.82 -16.43 1.29
C PRO A 140 4.85 -16.41 2.47
N LEU A 141 5.01 -17.33 3.44
CA LEU A 141 4.22 -17.36 4.68
C LEU A 141 4.34 -16.07 5.50
N SER A 142 5.48 -15.39 5.37
CA SER A 142 5.70 -14.08 6.00
C SER A 142 4.81 -12.99 5.42
N LYS A 143 4.11 -13.17 4.31
CA LYS A 143 3.33 -12.11 3.63
C LYS A 143 1.82 -12.45 3.54
N PRO A 144 1.12 -12.66 4.68
CA PRO A 144 -0.31 -13.03 4.67
C PRO A 144 -1.23 -11.89 4.19
N THR A 145 -0.85 -10.63 4.46
CA THR A 145 -1.59 -9.46 3.98
C THR A 145 -1.59 -9.39 2.46
N LEU A 146 -0.44 -9.65 1.82
CA LEU A 146 -0.31 -9.72 0.37
C LEU A 146 -1.19 -10.82 -0.24
N ALA A 147 -1.14 -12.03 0.31
CA ALA A 147 -1.96 -13.15 -0.16
C ALA A 147 -3.46 -12.86 -0.03
N THR A 148 -3.86 -12.18 1.06
CA THR A 148 -5.25 -11.76 1.27
C THR A 148 -5.65 -10.67 0.28
N ALA A 149 -4.77 -9.70 0.00
CA ALA A 149 -5.02 -8.65 -0.98
C ALA A 149 -5.16 -9.22 -2.41
N LEU A 150 -4.32 -10.20 -2.79
CA LEU A 150 -4.49 -10.94 -4.05
C LEU A 150 -5.84 -11.67 -4.11
N ALA A 151 -6.28 -12.27 -3.01
CA ALA A 151 -7.58 -12.92 -2.97
C ALA A 151 -8.73 -11.91 -3.17
N ILE A 152 -8.62 -10.71 -2.59
CA ILE A 152 -9.58 -9.62 -2.79
C ILE A 152 -9.57 -9.13 -4.24
N GLU A 153 -8.39 -8.91 -4.82
CA GLU A 153 -8.22 -8.51 -6.23
C GLU A 153 -8.99 -9.45 -7.15
N TRP A 154 -8.80 -10.76 -7.01
CA TRP A 154 -9.50 -11.78 -7.80
C TRP A 154 -10.98 -11.95 -7.44
N ASP A 155 -11.38 -11.60 -6.22
CA ASP A 155 -12.79 -11.65 -5.84
C ASP A 155 -13.60 -10.50 -6.44
N LEU A 156 -12.96 -9.36 -6.71
CA LEU A 156 -13.58 -8.18 -7.31
C LEU A 156 -13.77 -8.31 -8.84
N LEU A 157 -12.99 -9.15 -9.52
CA LEU A 157 -13.13 -9.37 -10.96
C LEU A 157 -14.51 -9.95 -11.30
N THR A 158 -15.22 -9.34 -12.25
CA THR A 158 -16.56 -9.78 -12.67
C THR A 158 -16.52 -10.77 -13.83
N SER A 159 -15.39 -10.85 -14.53
CA SER A 159 -15.18 -11.71 -15.71
C SER A 159 -13.74 -12.25 -15.79
N ALA A 160 -13.54 -13.32 -16.56
CA ALA A 160 -12.20 -13.86 -16.81
C ALA A 160 -11.38 -12.95 -17.76
N GLN A 161 -12.06 -12.14 -18.59
CA GLN A 161 -11.39 -11.16 -19.45
C GLN A 161 -10.75 -10.03 -18.63
N GLN A 162 -11.36 -9.60 -17.53
CA GLN A 162 -10.75 -8.61 -16.65
C GLN A 162 -9.43 -9.10 -16.04
N ALA A 163 -9.26 -10.41 -15.86
CA ALA A 163 -8.00 -10.99 -15.42
C ALA A 163 -6.85 -10.86 -16.46
N THR A 164 -7.15 -10.47 -17.70
CA THR A 164 -6.11 -10.14 -18.70
C THR A 164 -5.77 -8.65 -18.72
N GLN A 165 -6.53 -7.81 -18.01
CA GLN A 165 -6.36 -6.37 -17.98
C GLN A 165 -5.46 -5.98 -16.79
N GLN A 166 -4.21 -5.62 -17.07
CA GLN A 166 -3.20 -5.33 -16.04
C GLN A 166 -3.63 -4.27 -15.01
N HIS A 167 -4.41 -3.28 -15.43
CA HIS A 167 -4.92 -2.24 -14.53
C HIS A 167 -5.94 -2.76 -13.50
N LEU A 168 -6.59 -3.90 -13.76
CA LEU A 168 -7.53 -4.56 -12.84
C LEU A 168 -6.87 -5.64 -11.96
N ILE A 169 -5.64 -6.06 -12.30
CA ILE A 169 -4.88 -7.05 -11.53
C ILE A 169 -3.44 -6.58 -11.17
N PRO A 170 -3.26 -5.34 -10.66
CA PRO A 170 -1.94 -4.78 -10.41
C PRO A 170 -1.09 -5.59 -9.42
N LEU A 171 -1.70 -6.17 -8.38
CA LEU A 171 -0.99 -6.97 -7.38
C LEU A 171 -0.54 -8.30 -7.96
N THR A 172 -1.41 -8.97 -8.72
CA THR A 172 -1.03 -10.21 -9.42
C THR A 172 0.15 -9.95 -10.36
N SER A 173 0.09 -8.89 -11.18
CA SER A 173 1.21 -8.54 -12.06
C SER A 173 2.50 -8.25 -11.29
N LEU A 174 2.42 -7.55 -10.16
CA LEU A 174 3.58 -7.21 -9.33
C LEU A 174 4.18 -8.43 -8.62
N VAL A 175 3.35 -9.34 -8.10
CA VAL A 175 3.79 -10.58 -7.48
C VAL A 175 4.41 -11.53 -8.50
N CYS A 176 3.80 -11.65 -9.67
CA CYS A 176 4.38 -12.38 -10.80
C CYS A 176 5.76 -11.82 -11.17
N ARG A 177 5.90 -10.49 -11.25
CA ARG A 177 7.20 -9.84 -11.50
C ARG A 177 8.25 -10.20 -10.44
N ALA A 178 7.89 -10.19 -9.15
CA ALA A 178 8.82 -10.60 -8.08
C ALA A 178 9.23 -12.08 -8.18
N ILE A 179 8.29 -12.97 -8.55
CA ILE A 179 8.58 -14.39 -8.76
C ILE A 179 9.50 -14.59 -9.96
N ASP A 180 9.26 -13.88 -11.07
CA ASP A 180 10.11 -13.93 -12.26
C ASP A 180 11.54 -13.48 -11.96
N VAL A 181 11.72 -12.41 -11.17
CA VAL A 181 13.03 -11.97 -10.70
C VAL A 181 13.70 -13.03 -9.83
N ALA A 182 12.98 -13.62 -8.87
CA ALA A 182 13.52 -14.66 -8.00
C ALA A 182 13.91 -15.94 -8.78
N ALA A 183 13.13 -16.31 -9.79
CA ALA A 183 13.41 -17.45 -10.65
C ALA A 183 14.64 -17.20 -11.54
N ASP A 184 14.81 -15.98 -12.05
CA ASP A 184 15.99 -15.58 -12.83
C ASP A 184 17.24 -15.53 -11.95
N ASP A 185 17.17 -14.95 -10.74
CA ASP A 185 18.27 -14.91 -9.77
C ASP A 185 18.80 -16.32 -9.43
N ALA A 186 17.91 -17.33 -9.40
CA ALA A 186 18.29 -18.72 -9.17
C ALA A 186 19.15 -19.33 -10.29
N LEU A 187 19.25 -18.67 -11.46
CA LEU A 187 20.12 -19.08 -12.56
C LEU A 187 21.59 -18.68 -12.37
N GLY A 188 21.92 -17.93 -11.32
CA GLY A 188 23.29 -17.49 -11.00
C GLY A 188 23.85 -16.56 -12.07
N ASP A 189 25.04 -16.88 -12.60
CA ASP A 189 25.76 -16.03 -13.58
C ASP A 189 25.00 -15.79 -14.90
N ARG A 190 23.93 -16.53 -15.17
CA ARG A 190 23.06 -16.34 -16.35
C ARG A 190 21.89 -15.39 -16.10
N ALA A 191 21.68 -14.95 -14.86
CA ALA A 191 20.63 -14.02 -14.51
C ALA A 191 20.88 -12.66 -15.19
N THR A 192 19.84 -12.11 -15.81
CA THR A 192 19.93 -10.84 -16.55
C THR A 192 18.87 -9.83 -16.12
N VAL A 193 17.76 -10.30 -15.54
CA VAL A 193 16.60 -9.46 -15.21
C VAL A 193 16.97 -8.43 -14.15
N ARG A 194 17.68 -8.84 -13.09
CA ARG A 194 18.12 -7.93 -12.03
C ARG A 194 19.01 -6.81 -12.56
N ALA A 195 19.99 -7.16 -13.39
CA ALA A 195 20.90 -6.17 -13.99
C ALA A 195 20.14 -5.20 -14.91
N ALA A 196 19.17 -5.70 -15.69
CA ALA A 196 18.33 -4.86 -16.55
C ALA A 196 17.42 -3.92 -15.74
N ILE A 197 16.85 -4.38 -14.61
CA ILE A 197 16.09 -3.53 -13.70
C ILE A 197 17.01 -2.47 -13.10
N ALA A 198 18.18 -2.86 -12.60
CA ALA A 198 19.16 -1.95 -12.02
C ALA A 198 19.56 -0.87 -13.02
N GLU A 199 19.94 -1.23 -14.25
CA GLU A 199 20.24 -0.27 -15.31
C GLU A 199 19.06 0.70 -15.55
N SER A 200 17.84 0.17 -15.60
CA SER A 200 16.64 0.98 -15.84
C SER A 200 16.36 1.99 -14.73
N VAL A 201 16.45 1.57 -13.46
CA VAL A 201 16.20 2.46 -12.31
C VAL A 201 17.37 3.42 -12.09
N MET A 202 18.61 3.03 -12.39
CA MET A 202 19.78 3.91 -12.25
C MET A 202 19.75 5.09 -13.22
N ARG A 203 19.08 4.98 -14.38
CA ARG A 203 18.83 6.16 -15.26
C ARG A 203 18.03 7.26 -14.57
N TYR A 204 17.18 6.90 -13.59
CA TYR A 204 16.45 7.89 -12.80
C TYR A 204 17.33 8.58 -11.76
N LEU A 205 18.49 8.05 -11.38
CA LEU A 205 19.40 8.78 -10.49
C LEU A 205 19.90 10.08 -11.16
N ASP A 206 20.12 10.01 -12.48
CA ASP A 206 20.62 11.12 -13.30
C ASP A 206 19.53 12.10 -13.71
N THR A 207 18.26 11.76 -13.48
CA THR A 207 17.08 12.53 -13.90
C THR A 207 15.99 12.52 -12.82
N ASP A 208 16.41 12.40 -11.56
CA ASP A 208 15.50 12.13 -10.45
C ASP A 208 14.55 13.32 -10.23
N SER A 209 13.24 13.07 -10.27
CA SER A 209 12.24 14.14 -10.17
C SER A 209 12.34 14.93 -8.85
N LEU A 210 12.79 14.30 -7.75
CA LEU A 210 12.95 14.99 -6.46
C LEU A 210 14.23 15.85 -6.40
N LEU A 211 15.22 15.54 -7.24
CA LEU A 211 16.49 16.26 -7.33
C LEU A 211 16.49 17.31 -8.46
N CYS A 212 15.37 17.48 -9.15
CA CYS A 212 15.16 18.51 -10.15
C CYS A 212 14.38 19.67 -9.55
N TRP A 213 15.02 20.82 -9.36
CA TRP A 213 14.43 21.95 -8.66
C TRP A 213 14.08 23.10 -9.60
N ALA A 214 12.96 23.75 -9.31
CA ALA A 214 12.57 24.98 -9.96
C ALA A 214 13.65 26.07 -9.81
N PRO A 215 13.76 27.00 -10.78
CA PRO A 215 14.64 28.15 -10.66
C PRO A 215 14.37 29.00 -9.41
N PRO A 216 15.36 29.80 -8.95
CA PRO A 216 15.15 30.72 -7.85
C PRO A 216 13.95 31.63 -8.10
N ALA A 217 13.02 31.67 -7.15
CA ALA A 217 11.78 32.40 -7.29
C ALA A 217 12.02 33.93 -7.36
N GLY A 218 11.43 34.56 -8.38
CA GLY A 218 11.36 36.00 -8.56
C GLY A 218 10.35 36.67 -7.62
N LYS A 219 10.23 37.99 -7.75
CA LYS A 219 9.30 38.80 -6.92
C LYS A 219 7.82 38.55 -7.21
N LEU A 220 7.51 38.09 -8.42
CA LEU A 220 6.13 37.90 -8.89
C LEU A 220 5.72 36.43 -8.88
N ASP A 221 6.61 35.53 -8.48
CA ASP A 221 6.31 34.10 -8.46
C ASP A 221 5.34 33.78 -7.33
N LEU A 222 4.52 32.76 -7.59
CA LEU A 222 3.52 32.28 -6.65
C LEU A 222 4.18 31.77 -5.38
N ARG A 223 3.50 32.00 -4.26
CA ARG A 223 3.90 31.55 -2.93
C ARG A 223 2.70 30.90 -2.26
N ASN A 224 2.97 29.89 -1.45
CA ASN A 224 1.93 29.28 -0.62
C ASN A 224 1.59 30.20 0.58
N ASP A 225 0.63 29.78 1.40
CA ASP A 225 0.22 30.51 2.60
C ASP A 225 1.36 30.73 3.62
N ALA A 226 2.39 29.88 3.60
CA ALA A 226 3.58 30.00 4.43
C ALA A 226 4.64 30.96 3.84
N GLY A 227 4.38 31.55 2.65
CA GLY A 227 5.32 32.43 1.95
C GLY A 227 6.46 31.69 1.25
N GLU A 228 6.43 30.36 1.19
CA GLU A 228 7.41 29.54 0.48
C GLU A 228 7.14 29.56 -1.03
N SER A 229 8.20 29.50 -1.84
CA SER A 229 8.09 29.23 -3.27
C SER A 229 8.08 27.73 -3.56
N LEU A 230 7.71 27.32 -4.78
CA LEU A 230 7.81 25.92 -5.23
C LEU A 230 9.20 25.33 -4.96
N ARG A 231 10.25 26.10 -5.26
CA ARG A 231 11.64 25.68 -5.04
C ARG A 231 11.93 25.40 -3.57
N ASP A 232 11.41 26.22 -2.66
CA ASP A 232 11.63 26.04 -1.21
C ASP A 232 10.99 24.74 -0.72
N VAL A 233 9.77 24.44 -1.19
CA VAL A 233 9.05 23.20 -0.87
C VAL A 233 9.76 21.98 -1.47
N GLN A 234 10.23 22.06 -2.73
CA GLN A 234 11.01 21.00 -3.39
C GLN A 234 12.31 20.71 -2.62
N LYS A 235 13.07 21.75 -2.26
CA LYS A 235 14.31 21.60 -1.48
C LYS A 235 14.09 20.92 -0.15
N ARG A 236 13.08 21.37 0.60
CA ARG A 236 12.76 20.78 1.90
C ARG A 236 12.42 19.28 1.78
N ALA A 237 11.57 18.92 0.83
CA ALA A 237 11.22 17.50 0.60
C ALA A 237 12.43 16.65 0.16
N ALA A 238 13.31 17.22 -0.68
CA ALA A 238 14.53 16.58 -1.12
C ALA A 238 15.54 16.40 0.03
N GLU A 239 15.79 17.44 0.82
CA GLU A 239 16.70 17.42 1.96
C GLU A 239 16.23 16.43 3.04
N GLU A 240 14.94 16.38 3.35
CA GLU A 240 14.38 15.39 4.28
C GLU A 240 14.60 13.96 3.79
N THR A 241 14.41 13.72 2.49
CA THR A 241 14.54 12.38 1.89
C THR A 241 16.00 11.96 1.74
N VAL A 242 16.85 12.82 1.21
CA VAL A 242 18.29 12.57 1.05
C VAL A 242 18.96 12.45 2.42
N GLY A 243 18.60 13.30 3.39
CA GLY A 243 19.12 13.23 4.75
C GLY A 243 18.78 11.90 5.43
N PHE A 244 17.56 11.39 5.22
CA PHE A 244 17.19 10.05 5.67
C PHE A 244 18.06 8.97 5.03
N LEU A 245 18.23 9.01 3.70
CA LEU A 245 19.01 8.02 2.96
C LEU A 245 20.48 8.06 3.39
N ALA A 246 21.09 9.24 3.48
CA ALA A 246 22.46 9.43 3.91
C ALA A 246 22.70 8.98 5.37
N THR A 247 21.66 8.96 6.21
CA THR A 247 21.79 8.49 7.60
C THR A 247 21.62 6.97 7.71
N HIS A 248 20.70 6.39 6.94
CA HIS A 248 20.18 5.05 7.22
C HIS A 248 20.41 4.02 6.11
N VAL A 249 20.58 4.46 4.87
CA VAL A 249 20.64 3.56 3.70
C VAL A 249 22.00 3.62 3.02
N TRP A 250 22.52 4.84 2.79
CA TRP A 250 23.79 5.11 2.11
C TRP A 250 24.69 6.00 2.99
N PRO A 251 25.18 5.50 4.14
CA PRO A 251 26.02 6.29 5.05
C PRO A 251 27.26 6.84 4.35
N GLY A 252 27.47 8.15 4.49
CA GLY A 252 28.61 8.86 3.90
C GLY A 252 28.42 9.28 2.44
N VAL A 253 27.29 8.97 1.81
CA VAL A 253 26.97 9.41 0.45
C VAL A 253 26.30 10.77 0.49
N THR A 254 26.79 11.72 -0.31
CA THR A 254 26.15 13.02 -0.53
C THR A 254 25.50 13.01 -1.91
N VAL A 255 24.18 12.91 -1.94
CA VAL A 255 23.42 13.03 -3.20
C VAL A 255 23.13 14.51 -3.44
N LYS A 256 23.61 15.05 -4.56
CA LYS A 256 23.42 16.45 -4.92
C LYS A 256 22.24 16.63 -5.89
N PRO A 257 21.71 17.85 -6.03
CA PRO A 257 20.66 18.15 -7.00
C PRO A 257 21.13 17.83 -8.42
N VAL A 258 20.23 17.27 -9.22
CA VAL A 258 20.45 16.94 -10.62
C VAL A 258 20.25 18.17 -11.49
N LEU A 259 19.18 18.94 -11.22
CA LEU A 259 18.95 20.23 -11.87
C LEU A 259 18.72 21.28 -10.79
N ASP A 260 19.58 22.31 -10.78
CA ASP A 260 19.38 23.50 -9.95
C ASP A 260 19.41 24.77 -10.81
N GLY A 261 18.23 25.27 -11.13
CA GLY A 261 18.03 26.59 -11.73
C GLY A 261 18.39 26.71 -13.21
N HIS A 262 19.52 27.36 -13.52
CA HIS A 262 19.76 27.95 -14.85
C HIS A 262 20.17 26.96 -15.94
N SER A 263 20.38 25.69 -15.60
CA SER A 263 20.73 24.64 -16.56
C SER A 263 19.51 23.79 -16.87
N ILE A 264 19.32 23.48 -18.14
CA ILE A 264 18.40 22.42 -18.60
C ILE A 264 19.12 21.06 -18.70
N PHE A 265 20.44 21.04 -18.52
CA PHE A 265 21.27 19.84 -18.57
C PHE A 265 21.50 19.29 -17.16
N PRO A 266 21.14 18.01 -16.91
CA PRO A 266 21.39 17.33 -15.65
C PRO A 266 22.87 17.32 -15.24
N ALA A 267 23.14 17.59 -13.97
CA ALA A 267 24.45 17.42 -13.36
C ALA A 267 24.65 15.96 -12.94
N GLU A 268 25.82 15.41 -13.28
CA GLU A 268 26.21 14.07 -12.82
C GLU A 268 26.51 14.07 -11.32
N GLN A 269 26.15 12.99 -10.62
CA GLN A 269 26.52 12.77 -9.21
C GLN A 269 28.04 12.65 -9.04
N ASP A 270 28.54 12.84 -7.81
CA ASP A 270 29.97 12.69 -7.52
C ASP A 270 30.45 11.25 -7.71
N GLU A 271 31.76 11.08 -7.93
CA GLU A 271 32.38 9.77 -8.14
C GLU A 271 32.07 8.82 -6.96
N GLY A 272 31.71 7.57 -7.28
CA GLY A 272 31.35 6.55 -6.29
C GLY A 272 29.90 6.60 -5.79
N VAL A 273 29.17 7.72 -5.92
CA VAL A 273 27.74 7.79 -5.52
C VAL A 273 26.92 6.78 -6.31
N ARG A 274 27.12 6.73 -7.63
CA ARG A 274 26.44 5.78 -8.52
C ARG A 274 26.72 4.34 -8.10
N ASP A 275 27.97 4.01 -7.78
CA ASP A 275 28.38 2.64 -7.44
C ASP A 275 27.76 2.18 -6.13
N VAL A 276 27.68 3.07 -5.12
CA VAL A 276 27.02 2.75 -3.84
C VAL A 276 25.52 2.52 -4.03
N VAL A 277 24.85 3.42 -4.77
CA VAL A 277 23.41 3.28 -5.04
C VAL A 277 23.13 2.03 -5.87
N GLN A 278 23.93 1.76 -6.91
CA GLN A 278 23.80 0.56 -7.73
C GLN A 278 24.06 -0.71 -6.91
N GLY A 279 25.09 -0.71 -6.06
CA GLY A 279 25.37 -1.83 -5.15
C GLY A 279 24.20 -2.12 -4.21
N TRP A 280 23.57 -1.06 -3.68
CA TRP A 280 22.35 -1.21 -2.86
C TRP A 280 21.18 -1.81 -3.66
N VAL A 281 20.91 -1.30 -4.88
CA VAL A 281 19.85 -1.84 -5.76
C VAL A 281 20.11 -3.32 -6.08
N MET A 282 21.35 -3.68 -6.41
CA MET A 282 21.74 -5.05 -6.73
C MET A 282 21.61 -5.99 -5.52
N GLY A 283 21.75 -5.48 -4.30
CA GLY A 283 21.61 -6.23 -3.06
C GLY A 283 20.17 -6.48 -2.59
N LEU A 284 19.17 -5.87 -3.23
CA LEU A 284 17.76 -6.04 -2.86
C LEU A 284 17.26 -7.46 -3.11
N SER A 285 16.37 -7.98 -2.26
CA SER A 285 15.64 -9.21 -2.57
C SER A 285 14.77 -9.04 -3.82
N ALA A 286 14.34 -10.14 -4.45
CA ALA A 286 13.48 -10.09 -5.63
C ALA A 286 12.15 -9.33 -5.39
N TRP A 287 11.61 -9.41 -4.16
CA TRP A 287 10.40 -8.69 -3.75
C TRP A 287 10.65 -7.20 -3.59
N GLU A 288 11.76 -6.83 -2.93
CA GLU A 288 12.17 -5.42 -2.79
C GLU A 288 12.51 -4.80 -4.14
N LEU A 289 13.20 -5.52 -5.03
CA LEU A 289 13.60 -5.02 -6.34
C LEU A 289 12.38 -4.78 -7.25
N ALA A 290 11.41 -5.70 -7.29
CA ALA A 290 10.16 -5.50 -8.03
C ALA A 290 9.34 -4.33 -7.44
N GLY A 291 9.36 -4.17 -6.11
CA GLY A 291 8.76 -3.03 -5.42
C GLY A 291 9.43 -1.71 -5.78
N LEU A 292 10.77 -1.68 -5.77
CA LEU A 292 11.57 -0.52 -6.15
C LEU A 292 11.29 -0.13 -7.60
N GLU A 293 11.37 -1.09 -8.54
CA GLU A 293 11.08 -0.87 -9.96
C GLU A 293 9.71 -0.20 -10.13
N ARG A 294 8.66 -0.72 -9.46
CA ARG A 294 7.32 -0.13 -9.50
C ARG A 294 7.29 1.29 -8.93
N ALA A 295 7.89 1.52 -7.77
CA ALA A 295 7.88 2.82 -7.11
C ALA A 295 8.65 3.88 -7.91
N VAL A 296 9.80 3.53 -8.49
CA VAL A 296 10.59 4.40 -9.37
C VAL A 296 9.79 4.77 -10.62
N LEU A 297 9.18 3.78 -11.28
CA LEU A 297 8.41 4.05 -12.49
C LEU A 297 7.14 4.87 -12.22
N ALA A 298 6.50 4.72 -11.06
CA ALA A 298 5.35 5.52 -10.65
C ALA A 298 5.74 6.97 -10.31
N GLY A 299 6.77 7.14 -9.48
CA GLY A 299 7.15 8.46 -8.93
C GLY A 299 8.21 9.22 -9.73
N LYS A 300 8.86 8.55 -10.70
CA LYS A 300 10.01 9.08 -11.47
C LYS A 300 11.18 9.52 -10.59
N SER A 301 11.31 8.93 -9.40
CA SER A 301 12.34 9.25 -8.40
C SER A 301 12.89 7.97 -7.79
N LEU A 302 14.18 7.73 -8.00
CA LEU A 302 14.93 6.66 -7.34
C LEU A 302 15.13 6.96 -5.86
N VAL A 303 15.46 8.19 -5.49
CA VAL A 303 15.70 8.53 -4.07
C VAL A 303 14.42 8.39 -3.24
N THR A 304 13.28 8.84 -3.75
CA THR A 304 12.00 8.69 -3.04
C THR A 304 11.62 7.22 -2.90
N ALA A 305 11.77 6.45 -3.99
CA ALA A 305 11.50 5.01 -3.98
C ALA A 305 12.45 4.26 -3.03
N ALA A 306 13.73 4.62 -2.98
CA ALA A 306 14.70 4.01 -2.08
C ALA A 306 14.33 4.22 -0.60
N ARG A 307 13.96 5.46 -0.22
CA ARG A 307 13.46 5.75 1.13
C ARG A 307 12.21 4.93 1.43
N PHE A 308 11.28 4.89 0.47
CA PHE A 308 10.03 4.15 0.63
C PHE A 308 10.25 2.65 0.86
N ILE A 309 11.15 2.01 0.09
CA ILE A 309 11.50 0.60 0.27
C ILE A 309 12.20 0.38 1.62
N ALA A 310 13.14 1.25 2.01
CA ALA A 310 13.85 1.12 3.27
C ALA A 310 12.92 1.23 4.50
N GLU A 311 11.85 2.04 4.42
CA GLU A 311 10.91 2.21 5.54
C GLU A 311 9.84 1.11 5.64
N TRP A 312 9.52 0.42 4.53
CA TRP A 312 8.43 -0.57 4.48
C TRP A 312 8.86 -2.02 4.32
N SER A 313 10.07 -2.26 3.80
CA SER A 313 10.57 -3.62 3.66
C SER A 313 10.82 -4.24 5.03
N ASP A 314 10.45 -5.51 5.17
CA ASP A 314 10.83 -6.35 6.32
C ASP A 314 12.02 -7.28 5.98
N ASP A 315 12.56 -7.17 4.77
CA ASP A 315 13.72 -7.93 4.28
C ASP A 315 15.01 -7.11 4.45
N ALA A 316 16.07 -7.40 3.68
CA ALA A 316 17.43 -6.90 3.94
C ALA A 316 17.60 -5.38 3.80
N ALA A 317 16.79 -4.73 2.95
CA ALA A 317 16.84 -3.28 2.77
C ALA A 317 16.02 -2.52 3.82
N GLY A 318 15.15 -3.24 4.55
CA GLY A 318 14.33 -2.70 5.61
C GLY A 318 15.16 -2.19 6.77
N LEU A 319 14.78 -1.05 7.34
CA LEU A 319 15.37 -0.61 8.60
C LEU A 319 15.00 -1.59 9.72
N SER A 320 16.00 -1.92 10.54
CA SER A 320 15.79 -2.73 11.74
C SER A 320 14.63 -2.17 12.56
N LYS A 321 13.79 -3.05 13.11
CA LYS A 321 12.68 -2.68 14.00
C LYS A 321 13.08 -1.75 15.15
N ALA A 322 14.35 -1.73 15.55
CA ALA A 322 14.88 -0.82 16.56
C ALA A 322 14.91 0.65 16.10
N VAL A 323 14.92 0.90 14.79
CA VAL A 323 14.91 2.23 14.14
C VAL A 323 13.50 2.59 13.66
N ALA A 324 12.49 1.74 13.92
CA ALA A 324 11.12 2.01 13.53
C ALA A 324 10.63 3.30 14.20
N ARG A 325 10.56 4.37 13.41
CA ARG A 325 10.07 5.68 13.83
C ARG A 325 8.60 5.59 14.22
N GLU A 326 8.15 6.50 15.08
CA GLU A 326 6.73 6.64 15.44
C GLU A 326 5.84 6.87 14.20
N THR A 327 6.40 7.50 13.15
CA THR A 327 5.74 7.75 11.87
C THR A 327 6.60 7.24 10.71
N ARG A 328 6.09 6.25 9.97
CA ARG A 328 6.69 5.76 8.70
C ARG A 328 6.28 6.68 7.54
N PHE A 329 7.15 6.83 6.55
CA PHE A 329 6.88 7.49 5.28
C PHE A 329 5.83 6.71 4.49
N SER A 330 4.57 7.13 4.65
CA SER A 330 3.39 6.46 4.12
C SER A 330 3.32 6.50 2.60
N ALA A 331 2.53 5.61 2.00
CA ALA A 331 2.26 5.65 0.56
C ALA A 331 1.65 6.99 0.12
N GLU A 332 0.86 7.62 0.99
CA GLU A 332 0.28 8.95 0.77
C GLU A 332 1.34 10.06 0.78
N GLU A 333 2.28 10.01 1.72
CA GLU A 333 3.40 10.96 1.76
C GLU A 333 4.33 10.77 0.57
N ALA A 334 4.65 9.53 0.22
CA ALA A 334 5.44 9.22 -0.96
C ALA A 334 4.76 9.72 -2.24
N ALA A 335 3.45 9.51 -2.40
CA ALA A 335 2.69 10.04 -3.53
C ALA A 335 2.75 11.56 -3.60
N ARG A 336 2.52 12.27 -2.47
CA ARG A 336 2.63 13.74 -2.41
C ARG A 336 4.02 14.25 -2.76
N VAL A 337 5.07 13.60 -2.27
CA VAL A 337 6.45 14.00 -2.59
C VAL A 337 6.74 13.82 -4.08
N THR A 338 6.31 12.69 -4.68
CA THR A 338 6.51 12.45 -6.12
C THR A 338 5.65 13.33 -7.03
N SER A 339 4.52 13.84 -6.52
CA SER A 339 3.57 14.69 -7.26
C SER A 339 3.64 16.16 -6.84
N LEU A 340 4.68 16.56 -6.08
CA LEU A 340 4.78 17.85 -5.41
C LEU A 340 4.54 19.03 -6.37
N GLU A 341 5.18 19.02 -7.53
CA GLU A 341 4.99 20.07 -8.52
C GLU A 341 3.58 20.06 -9.11
N VAL A 342 3.02 18.89 -9.45
CA VAL A 342 1.66 18.79 -9.99
C VAL A 342 0.63 19.30 -8.96
N ASP A 343 0.78 18.91 -7.69
CA ASP A 343 -0.07 19.38 -6.59
C ASP A 343 0.06 20.90 -6.40
N TRP A 344 1.28 21.44 -6.51
CA TRP A 344 1.52 22.89 -6.48
C TRP A 344 0.79 23.61 -7.61
N GLN A 345 0.98 23.15 -8.85
CA GLN A 345 0.39 23.78 -10.03
C GLN A 345 -1.14 23.73 -10.00
N THR A 346 -1.70 22.57 -9.66
CA THR A 346 -3.16 22.39 -9.59
C THR A 346 -3.82 23.18 -8.47
N SER A 347 -3.13 23.39 -7.34
CA SER A 347 -3.65 24.25 -6.26
C SER A 347 -3.80 25.72 -6.67
N HIS A 348 -2.99 26.20 -7.62
CA HIS A 348 -3.01 27.58 -8.08
C HIS A 348 -3.84 27.78 -9.36
N TRP A 349 -3.84 26.80 -10.25
CA TRP A 349 -4.44 26.93 -11.59
C TRP A 349 -5.62 26.00 -11.84
N GLY A 350 -5.99 25.19 -10.86
CA GLY A 350 -7.06 24.22 -10.96
C GLY A 350 -6.58 22.86 -11.47
N GLU A 351 -7.36 21.85 -11.16
CA GLU A 351 -7.16 20.48 -11.62
C GLU A 351 -7.70 20.31 -13.05
N VAL A 352 -7.05 19.45 -13.84
CA VAL A 352 -7.54 19.06 -15.16
C VAL A 352 -8.14 17.66 -15.02
N ASP A 353 -9.46 17.60 -15.15
CA ASP A 353 -10.25 16.37 -15.07
C ASP A 353 -9.76 15.32 -16.09
N ASP A 354 -9.92 14.04 -15.75
CA ASP A 354 -9.47 12.87 -16.51
C ASP A 354 -7.95 12.77 -16.75
N THR A 355 -7.15 13.64 -16.12
CA THR A 355 -5.68 13.67 -16.27
C THR A 355 -4.99 13.71 -14.91
N HIS A 356 -5.12 14.81 -14.18
CA HIS A 356 -4.45 15.01 -12.90
C HIS A 356 -5.06 14.13 -11.81
N ASP A 357 -6.38 14.00 -11.79
CA ASP A 357 -7.14 13.20 -10.83
C ASP A 357 -6.84 11.70 -10.99
N VAL A 358 -6.85 11.21 -12.23
CA VAL A 358 -6.54 9.81 -12.56
C VAL A 358 -5.10 9.49 -12.17
N ASN A 359 -4.14 10.34 -12.52
CA ASN A 359 -2.74 10.13 -12.16
C ASN A 359 -2.52 10.19 -10.64
N ARG A 360 -3.20 11.09 -9.95
CA ARG A 360 -3.16 11.25 -8.48
C ARG A 360 -3.58 9.95 -7.77
N GLU A 361 -4.67 9.34 -8.22
CA GLU A 361 -5.13 8.06 -7.67
C GLU A 361 -4.27 6.88 -8.13
N ASP A 362 -3.76 6.91 -9.36
CA ASP A 362 -2.94 5.81 -9.88
C ASP A 362 -1.59 5.70 -9.17
N VAL A 363 -0.90 6.81 -8.90
CA VAL A 363 0.36 6.82 -8.15
C VAL A 363 0.15 6.25 -6.75
N ARG A 364 -0.92 6.64 -6.05
CA ARG A 364 -1.28 6.08 -4.73
C ARG A 364 -1.54 4.60 -4.79
N ARG A 365 -2.31 4.15 -5.78
CA ARG A 365 -2.59 2.73 -6.03
C ARG A 365 -1.30 1.94 -6.25
N GLN A 366 -0.37 2.47 -7.06
CA GLN A 366 0.91 1.83 -7.34
C GLN A 366 1.80 1.77 -6.09
N LEU A 367 1.97 2.87 -5.36
CA LEU A 367 2.78 2.90 -4.14
C LEU A 367 2.17 2.06 -3.01
N GLY A 368 0.85 2.08 -2.85
CA GLY A 368 0.13 1.21 -1.92
C GLY A 368 0.32 -0.28 -2.24
N SER A 369 0.38 -0.64 -3.52
CA SER A 369 0.69 -2.02 -3.94
C SER A 369 2.11 -2.46 -3.57
N VAL A 370 3.08 -1.53 -3.60
CA VAL A 370 4.46 -1.78 -3.19
C VAL A 370 4.54 -2.06 -1.69
N VAL A 371 3.82 -1.31 -0.85
CA VAL A 371 3.74 -1.58 0.60
C VAL A 371 3.29 -3.01 0.87
N LEU A 372 2.22 -3.45 0.22
CA LEU A 372 1.72 -4.81 0.38
C LEU A 372 2.73 -5.86 -0.09
N LEU A 373 3.53 -5.56 -1.11
CA LEU A 373 4.53 -6.47 -1.66
C LEU A 373 5.70 -6.68 -0.71
N VAL A 374 6.25 -5.59 -0.14
CA VAL A 374 7.51 -5.64 0.63
C VAL A 374 7.29 -5.87 2.12
N SER A 375 6.11 -5.51 2.66
CA SER A 375 5.78 -5.75 4.06
C SER A 375 5.34 -7.19 4.33
N GLY A 376 5.75 -7.71 5.47
CA GLY A 376 5.41 -9.03 6.00
C GLY A 376 4.95 -8.99 7.46
N ALA A 377 4.28 -10.06 7.89
CA ALA A 377 4.14 -10.39 9.29
C ALA A 377 5.51 -10.82 9.81
N SER A 378 6.05 -10.05 10.77
CA SER A 378 7.26 -10.50 11.45
C SER A 378 7.00 -11.86 12.08
N LYS A 379 7.93 -12.80 11.90
CA LYS A 379 7.91 -14.08 12.62
C LYS A 379 7.72 -13.78 14.11
N SER A 380 6.53 -14.09 14.64
CA SER A 380 6.38 -14.25 16.08
C SER A 380 7.12 -15.53 16.43
N SER A 381 8.41 -15.41 16.75
CA SER A 381 9.13 -16.49 17.42
C SER A 381 8.53 -16.74 18.80
#